data_AF-A0A4Q6GIA6-F1
#
_entry.id   AF-A0A4Q6GIA6-F1
#
_cell.length_a   1.000
_cell.length_b   1.000
_cell.length_c   1.000
_cell.angle_alpha   90.00
_cell.angle_beta   90.00
_cell.angle_gamma   90.00
#
_symmetry.space_group_name_H-M   'P 1'
#
loop_
_entity.id
_entity.type
_entity.pdbx_description
1 polymer ?
#
loop_
_entity_poly.entity_id
_entity_poly.type
_entity_poly.pdbx_seq_one_letter_code
_entity_poly.pdbx_strand_id
1 'polypeptide(L)' 'MPAPGERIKNAMTCDVEDYFQVSAFAPYIDRDSWPARECRVEANMERILAIYERHGVKATFFTLGWIAERYPNMV' A
#
# COMPACT_ATOMS: atom_id res chain seq x y z
N MET A 1 -9.47 27.99 5.77
CA MET A 1 -8.00 28.12 5.70
C MET A 1 -7.48 28.10 7.13
N PRO A 2 -6.36 27.41 7.42
CA PRO A 2 -5.77 27.41 8.76
C PRO A 2 -5.48 28.85 9.21
N ALA A 3 -5.57 29.12 10.51
CA ALA A 3 -5.22 30.44 11.03
C ALA A 3 -3.72 30.71 10.83
N PRO A 4 -3.27 31.98 10.73
CA PRO A 4 -1.85 32.31 10.65
C PRO A 4 -1.08 31.66 11.82
N GLY A 5 -0.09 30.82 11.50
CA GLY A 5 0.71 30.08 12.49
C GLY A 5 0.22 28.66 12.82
N GLU A 6 -0.96 28.25 12.33
CA GLU A 6 -1.46 26.89 12.49
C GLU A 6 -0.81 25.95 11.46
N ARG A 7 -0.07 24.94 11.96
CA ARG A 7 0.46 23.88 11.09
C ARG A 7 -0.70 23.01 10.59
N ILE A 8 -0.79 22.84 9.27
CA ILE A 8 -1.72 21.89 8.65
C ILE A 8 -1.40 20.49 9.18
N LYS A 9 -2.42 19.83 9.75
CA LYS A 9 -2.35 18.41 10.09
C LYS A 9 -2.61 17.60 8.84
N ASN A 10 -1.61 16.86 8.38
CA ASN A 10 -1.74 15.93 7.26
C ASN A 10 -1.92 14.50 7.79
N ALA A 11 -2.59 13.66 7.01
CA ALA A 11 -2.67 12.23 7.22
C ALA A 11 -2.03 11.52 6.02
N MET A 12 -1.25 10.47 6.28
CA MET A 12 -0.67 9.60 5.25
C MET A 12 -1.31 8.21 5.37
N THR A 13 -1.89 7.74 4.27
CA THR A 13 -2.46 6.40 4.18
C THR A 13 -1.93 5.70 2.94
N CYS A 14 -1.83 4.38 2.98
CA CYS A 14 -1.36 3.57 1.86
C CYS A 14 -2.30 2.37 1.68
N ASP A 15 -2.86 2.22 0.49
CA ASP A 15 -3.57 1.00 0.10
C ASP A 15 -2.53 -0.01 -0.38
N VAL A 16 -2.49 -1.18 0.24
CA VAL A 16 -1.52 -2.23 -0.08
C VAL A 16 -2.18 -3.25 -1.00
N GLU A 17 -1.94 -3.03 -2.29
CA GLU A 17 -2.38 -3.84 -3.43
C GLU A 17 -1.18 -4.09 -4.35
N ASP A 18 -1.23 -5.15 -5.14
CA ASP A 18 -0.26 -5.38 -6.22
C ASP A 18 -0.76 -4.82 -7.55
N TYR A 19 0.14 -4.66 -8.52
CA TYR A 19 -0.14 -3.99 -9.80
C TYR A 19 -1.33 -4.60 -10.55
N PHE A 20 -1.62 -5.88 -10.35
CA PHE A 20 -2.69 -6.61 -11.02
C PHE A 20 -4.05 -6.53 -10.30
N GLN A 21 -4.10 -5.88 -9.13
CA GLN A 21 -5.31 -5.72 -8.32
C GLN A 21 -5.95 -4.33 -8.50
N VAL A 22 -5.24 -3.40 -9.13
CA VAL A 22 -5.73 -2.03 -9.34
C VAL A 22 -6.99 -2.01 -10.21
N SER A 23 -7.91 -1.10 -9.89
CA SER A 23 -9.20 -0.96 -10.56
C SER A 23 -9.09 -0.77 -12.09
N ALA A 24 -8.03 -0.10 -12.54
CA ALA A 24 -7.75 0.11 -13.97
C ALA A 24 -7.51 -1.21 -14.74
N PHE A 25 -7.06 -2.26 -14.06
CA PHE A 25 -6.82 -3.58 -14.67
C PHE A 25 -7.92 -4.60 -14.41
N ALA A 26 -8.93 -4.27 -13.60
CA ALA A 26 -10.05 -5.16 -13.31
C ALA A 26 -10.75 -5.73 -14.57
N PRO A 27 -10.92 -5.00 -15.69
CA PRO A 27 -11.52 -5.57 -16.92
C PRO A 27 -10.60 -6.53 -17.68
N TYR A 28 -9.28 -6.51 -17.40
CA TYR A 28 -8.25 -7.21 -18.19
C TYR A 28 -7.59 -8.35 -17.41
N ILE A 29 -7.74 -8.36 -16.09
CA ILE A 29 -7.11 -9.32 -15.20
C ILE A 29 -8.19 -9.98 -14.36
N ASP A 30 -8.49 -11.22 -14.70
CA ASP A 30 -9.37 -12.05 -13.88
C ASP A 30 -8.74 -12.27 -12.49
N ARG A 31 -9.57 -12.19 -11.46
CA ARG A 31 -9.21 -12.47 -10.07
C ARG A 31 -8.64 -13.88 -9.91
N ASP A 32 -9.18 -14.85 -10.63
CA ASP A 32 -8.71 -16.24 -10.57
C ASP A 32 -7.29 -16.39 -11.13
N SER A 33 -6.83 -15.43 -11.94
CA SER A 33 -5.45 -15.41 -12.47
C SER A 33 -4.42 -14.82 -11.52
N TRP A 34 -4.84 -14.17 -10.42
CA TRP A 34 -3.94 -13.50 -9.48
C TRP A 34 -2.83 -14.39 -8.92
N PRO A 35 -3.07 -15.65 -8.50
CA PRO A 35 -2.03 -16.50 -7.91
C PRO A 35 -0.87 -16.84 -8.86
N ALA A 36 -1.07 -16.72 -10.17
CA ALA A 36 -0.07 -17.00 -11.20
C ALA A 36 0.78 -15.78 -11.58
N ARG A 37 0.47 -14.60 -11.00
CA ARG A 37 1.18 -13.36 -11.29
C ARG A 37 2.35 -13.16 -10.34
N GLU A 38 3.40 -12.55 -10.86
CA GLU A 38 4.53 -12.11 -10.05
C GLU A 38 4.03 -11.09 -9.01
N CYS A 39 4.30 -11.35 -7.73
CA CYS A 39 3.99 -10.39 -6.67
C CYS A 39 5.20 -9.52 -6.39
N ARG A 40 4.98 -8.22 -6.25
CA ARG A 40 6.01 -7.19 -5.99
C ARG A 40 5.80 -6.51 -4.64
N VAL A 41 4.68 -6.80 -3.98
CA VAL A 41 4.24 -6.11 -2.76
C VAL A 41 5.28 -6.17 -1.63
N GLU A 42 5.91 -7.32 -1.36
CA GLU A 42 6.88 -7.45 -0.25
C GLU A 42 8.08 -6.51 -0.40
N ALA A 43 8.75 -6.58 -1.56
CA ALA A 43 9.92 -5.74 -1.84
C ALA A 43 9.56 -4.24 -1.89
N ASN A 44 8.36 -3.89 -2.35
CA ASN A 44 7.90 -2.51 -2.37
C ASN A 44 7.58 -2.01 -0.96
N MET A 45 6.96 -2.84 -0.12
CA MET A 45 6.66 -2.50 1.28
C MET A 45 7.93 -2.25 2.07
N GLU A 46 8.95 -3.10 1.95
CA GLU A 46 10.25 -2.89 2.60
C GLU A 46 10.85 -1.51 2.23
N ARG A 47 10.80 -1.14 0.94
CA ARG A 47 11.31 0.14 0.44
C ARG A 47 10.51 1.33 0.97
N ILE A 48 9.17 1.23 1.00
CA ILE A 48 8.30 2.30 1.50
C ILE A 48 8.52 2.50 3.01
N LEU A 49 8.58 1.42 3.78
CA LEU A 49 8.82 1.48 5.23
C LEU A 49 10.18 2.12 5.54
N ALA A 50 11.24 1.75 4.81
CA ALA A 50 12.56 2.37 4.96
C ALA A 50 12.56 3.87 4.62
N ILE A 51 11.77 4.29 3.62
CA ILE A 51 11.59 5.72 3.29
C ILE A 51 10.85 6.44 4.43
N TYR A 52 9.77 5.85 4.96
CA TYR A 52 8.98 6.45 6.02
C TYR A 52 9.77 6.56 7.32
N GLU A 53 10.53 5.52 7.68
CA GLU A 53 11.42 5.52 8.82
C GLU A 53 12.46 6.65 8.72
N ARG A 54 13.15 6.77 7.59
CA ARG A 54 14.16 7.82 7.35
C ARG A 54 13.59 9.24 7.53
N HIS A 55 12.31 9.45 7.24
CA HIS A 55 11.65 10.75 7.35
C HIS A 55 10.76 10.91 8.58
N GLY A 56 10.71 9.91 9.48
CA GLY A 56 9.84 9.92 10.65
C GLY A 56 8.34 10.03 10.31
N VAL A 57 7.93 9.52 9.13
CA VAL A 57 6.54 9.58 8.67
C VAL A 57 5.73 8.51 9.40
N LYS A 58 4.61 8.94 9.99
CA LYS A 58 3.57 8.02 10.50
C LYS A 58 2.50 7.86 9.42
N ALA A 59 2.18 6.62 9.10
CA ALA A 59 1.19 6.28 8.10
C ALA A 59 0.33 5.09 8.53
N THR A 60 -0.88 5.00 7.98
CA THR A 60 -1.77 3.85 8.14
C THR A 60 -1.80 3.05 6.84
N PHE A 61 -1.61 1.74 6.92
CA PHE A 61 -1.63 0.84 5.78
C PHE A 61 -2.93 0.02 5.77
N PHE A 62 -3.64 0.04 4.65
CA PHE A 62 -4.85 -0.75 4.43
C PHE A 62 -4.52 -1.88 3.47
N THR A 63 -4.33 -3.08 4.01
CA THR A 63 -3.91 -4.24 3.21
C THR A 63 -5.09 -5.03 2.68
N LEU A 64 -5.10 -5.29 1.37
CA LEU A 64 -6.10 -6.17 0.77
C LEU A 64 -6.02 -7.57 1.40
N GLY A 65 -7.16 -8.14 1.80
CA GLY A 65 -7.20 -9.43 2.49
C GLY A 65 -6.47 -10.55 1.75
N TRP A 66 -6.55 -10.57 0.41
CA TRP A 66 -5.81 -11.52 -0.43
C TRP A 66 -4.29 -11.43 -0.25
N ILE A 67 -3.75 -10.21 -0.11
CA ILE A 67 -2.33 -9.97 0.14
C ILE A 67 -1.97 -10.41 1.56
N ALA A 68 -2.78 -10.03 2.55
CA ALA A 68 -2.55 -10.39 3.95
C ALA A 68 -2.56 -11.91 4.20
N GLU A 69 -3.45 -12.65 3.53
CA GLU A 69 -3.50 -14.11 3.60
C GLU A 69 -2.27 -14.78 2.99
N ARG A 70 -1.73 -14.21 1.90
CA ARG A 70 -0.60 -14.78 1.15
C ARG A 70 0.75 -14.39 1.73
N TYR A 71 0.86 -13.19 2.30
CA TYR A 71 2.09 -12.62 2.85
C TYR A 71 1.88 -12.19 4.32
N PRO A 72 1.56 -13.13 5.23
CA PRO A 72 1.18 -12.78 6.60
C PRO A 72 2.32 -12.13 7.39
N ASN A 73 3.59 -12.40 7.05
CA ASN A 73 4.74 -11.82 7.73
C ASN A 73 5.00 -10.34 7.33
N MET A 74 4.32 -9.84 6.30
CA MET A 74 4.44 -8.46 5.84
C MET A 74 3.55 -7.50 6.64
N VAL A 75 2.53 -8.02 7.32
CA VAL A 75 1.47 -7.25 8.00
C VAL A 75 1.70 -7.18 9.50
#